data_AF-A0A7G9Z0R1-F1
#
_entry.id   AF-A0A7G9Z0R1-F1
#
_cell.length_a   1.000
_cell.length_b   1.000
_cell.length_c   1.000
_cell.angle_alpha   90.00
_cell.angle_beta   90.00
_cell.angle_gamma   90.00
#
_symmetry.space_group_name_H-M   'P 1'
#
loop_
_entity.id
_entity.type
_entity.pdbx_description
1 polymer ?
#
loop_
_entity_poly.entity_id
_entity_poly.type
_entity_poly.pdbx_seq_one_letter_code
_entity_poly.pdbx_strand_id
1 'polypeptide(L)' 'MNEKSLVELQILTEEVGNIDELVRAGYYGCRSDAICDIIRRGATYPRLRYTLSKRGKR' A
#
# COMPACT_ATOMS: atom_id res chain seq x y z
N MET A 1 19.84 9.49 4.29
CA MET A 1 19.03 10.36 3.40
C MET A 1 17.61 9.85 3.42
N ASN A 2 16.60 10.71 3.49
CA ASN A 2 15.20 10.28 3.46
C ASN A 2 14.81 10.06 1.99
N GLU A 3 14.97 8.84 1.50
CA GLU A 3 14.76 8.46 0.09
C GLU A 3 13.26 8.42 -0.26
N LYS A 4 12.57 9.54 -0.07
CA LYS A 4 11.17 9.68 -0.48
C LYS A 4 11.14 10.10 -1.95
N SER A 5 10.66 9.19 -2.79
CA SER A 5 10.28 9.51 -4.16
C SER A 5 8.79 9.86 -4.21
N LEU A 6 8.46 10.98 -4.84
CA LEU A 6 7.07 11.32 -5.13
C LEU A 6 6.66 10.63 -6.42
N VAL A 7 5.50 9.99 -6.40
CA VAL A 7 4.95 9.28 -7.55
C VAL A 7 3.51 9.72 -7.79
N GLU A 8 3.12 9.85 -9.05
CA GLU A 8 1.73 9.99 -9.43
C GLU A 8 1.09 8.61 -9.52
N LEU A 9 -0.11 8.46 -8.97
CA LEU A 9 -0.85 7.21 -8.94
C LEU A 9 -2.23 7.42 -9.56
N GLN A 10 -2.53 6.64 -10.59
CA GLN A 10 -3.88 6.58 -11.17
C GLN A 10 -4.64 5.43 -10.53
N ILE A 11 -5.76 5.73 -9.86
CA ILE A 11 -6.69 4.77 -9.28
C ILE A 11 -8.12 5.23 -9.55
N LEU A 12 -9.08 4.30 -9.40
CA LEU A 12 -10.50 4.59 -9.59
C LEU A 12 -10.99 5.58 -8.53
N THR A 13 -11.89 6.48 -8.93
CA THR A 13 -12.50 7.47 -8.02
C THR A 13 -13.21 6.80 -6.84
N GLU A 14 -13.79 5.62 -7.03
CA GLU A 14 -14.40 4.84 -5.95
C GLU A 14 -13.38 4.44 -4.88
N GLU A 15 -12.18 4.02 -5.28
CA GLU A 15 -11.12 3.67 -4.32
C GLU A 15 -10.60 4.89 -3.56
N VAL A 16 -10.55 6.05 -4.22
CA VAL A 16 -10.26 7.32 -3.54
C VAL A 16 -11.34 7.64 -2.50
N GLY A 17 -12.61 7.41 -2.84
CA GLY A 17 -13.74 7.55 -1.91
C GLY A 17 -13.59 6.65 -0.68
N ASN A 18 -13.22 5.39 -0.88
CA ASN A 18 -12.98 4.45 0.23
C ASN A 18 -11.85 4.94 1.15
N ILE A 19 -10.76 5.47 0.58
CA ILE A 19 -9.64 6.05 1.36
C ILE A 19 -10.13 7.27 2.16
N ASP A 20 -10.95 8.12 1.56
CA ASP A 20 -11.52 9.30 2.22
C ASP A 20 -12.41 8.94 3.40
N GLU A 21 -13.22 7.89 3.26
CA GLU A 21 -14.04 7.40 4.36
C GLU A 21 -13.20 6.90 5.53
N LEU A 22 -12.10 6.20 5.26
CA LEU A 22 -11.17 5.73 6.30
C LEU A 22 -10.51 6.88 7.04
N VAL A 23 -10.12 7.95 6.34
CA VAL A 23 -9.56 9.16 6.96
C VAL A 23 -10.64 9.89 7.77
N ARG A 24 -11.84 10.05 7.22
CA ARG A 24 -12.96 10.73 7.89
C ARG A 24 -13.42 9.99 9.16
N ALA A 25 -13.36 8.66 9.15
CA ALA A 25 -13.65 7.83 10.31
C ALA A 25 -12.51 7.81 11.35
N GLY A 26 -11.37 8.45 11.07
CA GLY A 26 -10.25 8.60 12.01
C GLY A 26 -9.29 7.41 12.07
N TYR A 27 -9.41 6.43 11.16
CA TYR A 27 -8.47 5.31 11.09
C TYR A 27 -7.08 5.73 10.62
N TYR A 28 -7.01 6.80 9.83
CA TYR A 28 -5.76 7.40 9.36
C TYR A 28 -5.80 8.92 9.49
N GLY A 29 -4.64 9.52 9.77
CA GLY A 29 -4.51 10.98 9.86
C GLY A 29 -4.55 11.68 8.50
N CYS A 30 -4.15 11.00 7.42
CA CYS A 30 -4.21 11.52 6.06
C CYS A 30 -4.30 10.42 5.00
N ARG A 31 -4.62 10.82 3.75
CA ARG A 31 -4.70 9.92 2.60
C ARG A 31 -3.39 9.20 2.33
N SER A 32 -2.26 9.90 2.40
CA SER A 32 -0.95 9.33 2.10
C SER A 32 -0.60 8.18 3.05
N ASP A 33 -0.91 8.31 4.34
CA ASP A 33 -0.67 7.25 5.32
C ASP A 33 -1.52 6.02 5.01
N ALA A 34 -2.81 6.22 4.71
CA ALA A 34 -3.73 5.15 4.32
C ALA A 34 -3.23 4.41 3.07
N ILE A 35 -2.88 5.14 2.01
CA ILE A 35 -2.37 4.58 0.76
C ILE A 35 -1.08 3.79 1.00
N CYS A 36 -0.12 4.36 1.74
CA CYS A 36 1.12 3.67 2.06
C CYS A 36 0.88 2.40 2.86
N ASP A 37 -0.03 2.40 3.83
CA ASP A 37 -0.35 1.20 4.62
C ASP A 37 -1.01 0.11 3.77
N ILE A 38 -1.99 0.48 2.93
CA ILE A 38 -2.64 -0.44 1.99
C ILE A 38 -1.61 -1.07 1.04
N ILE A 39 -0.71 -0.28 0.46
CA ILE A 39 0.37 -0.80 -0.40
C ILE A 39 1.28 -1.74 0.38
N ARG A 40 1.65 -1.42 1.61
CA ARG A 40 2.50 -2.30 2.44
C ARG A 40 1.81 -3.63 2.74
N ARG A 41 0.54 -3.61 3.13
CA ARG A 41 -0.26 -4.81 3.37
C ARG A 41 -0.39 -5.65 2.09
N GLY A 42 -0.76 -5.01 0.99
CA GLY A 42 -0.86 -5.63 -0.33
C GLY A 42 0.47 -6.24 -0.81
N ALA A 43 1.61 -5.58 -0.55
CA ALA A 43 2.94 -6.07 -0.91
C ALA A 43 3.49 -7.17 0.03
N THR A 44 2.94 -7.30 1.23
CA THR A 44 3.36 -8.34 2.19
C THR A 44 2.98 -9.74 1.69
N TYR A 45 1.81 -9.90 1.09
CA TYR A 45 1.34 -11.19 0.57
C TYR A 45 2.18 -11.72 -0.63
N PRO A 46 2.52 -10.91 -1.65
CA PRO A 46 3.42 -11.32 -2.73
C PRO A 46 4.84 -11.63 -2.25
N ARG A 47 5.40 -10.85 -1.31
CA ARG A 47 6.76 -11.07 -0.80
C ARG A 47 6.92 -12.44 -0.14
N LEU A 48 5.89 -12.93 0.55
CA LEU A 48 5.88 -14.29 1.09
C LEU A 48 5.95 -15.35 -0.01
N ARG A 49 5.22 -15.17 -1.12
CA ARG A 49 5.21 -16.13 -2.24
C ARG A 49 6.50 -16.15 -3.05
N TYR A 50 7.10 -14.98 -3.32
CA TYR A 50 8.37 -14.91 -4.06
C TYR A 50 9.56 -15.45 -3.26
N THR A 51 9.60 -15.23 -1.96
CA THR A 51 10.66 -15.76 -1.09
C THR A 51 10.59 -17.28 -0.95
N LEU A 52 9.37 -17.85 -0.83
CA LEU A 52 9.18 -19.29 -0.80
C LEU A 52 9.52 -19.96 -2.14
N SER A 53 9.21 -19.33 -3.27
CA SER A 53 9.52 -19.88 -4.60
C SER A 53 11.03 -19.97 -4.89
N LYS A 54 11.85 -19.09 -4.31
CA LYS A 54 13.32 -19.10 -4.47
C LYS A 54 14.05 -20.13 -3.60
N ARG A 55 13.37 -20.76 -2.62
CA ARG A 55 14.00 -21.72 -1.68
C ARG A 55 13.86 -23.19 -2.11
N GLY A 56 13.02 -23.48 -3.11
CA GLY A 56 12.79 -24.84 -3.64
C GLY A 56 13.59 -25.20 -4.89
N LYS A 57 14.58 -24.39 -5.30
CA LYS A 57 15.52 -24.69 -6.38
C LYS A 57 16.95 -24.58 -5.87
N ARG A 58 17.36 -25.52 -5.02
CA ARG A 58 18.76 -25.88 -4.80
C ARG A 58 18.84 -27.40 -4.79
#